data_AF-A0AAN0LFZ2-F1
#
_entry.id   AF-A0AAN0LFZ2-F1
#
_cell.length_a   1.000
_cell.length_b   1.000
_cell.length_c   1.000
_cell.angle_alpha   90.00
_cell.angle_beta   90.00
_cell.angle_gamma   90.00
#
_symmetry.space_group_name_H-M   'P 1'
#
loop_
_entity.id
_entity.type
_entity.pdbx_description
1 polymer ?
#
loop_
_entity_poly.entity_id
_entity_poly.type
_entity_poly.pdbx_seq_one_letter_code
_entity_poly.pdbx_strand_id
1 'polypeptide(L)'
;MNDKDTIRQRTLEAAHLQMIDGNPFDDEDYAMFEMFDREGFSTEEQLAYIREDLKKRMQKKEKITTRSAMPPFLMVRNQLKS
;
A
#
# COMPACT_ATOMS: atom_id res chain seq x y z
N MET A 1 26.49 -4.75 19.04
CA MET A 1 25.39 -4.64 18.05
C MET A 1 24.51 -3.52 18.54
N ASN A 2 24.39 -2.44 17.76
CA ASN A 2 23.57 -1.29 18.12
C ASN A 2 22.11 -1.63 17.79
N ASP A 3 21.16 -1.25 18.63
CA ASP A 3 19.75 -1.62 18.47
C ASP A 3 19.18 -1.22 17.09
N LYS A 4 19.73 -0.15 16.50
CA LYS A 4 19.42 0.31 15.14
C LYS A 4 19.81 -0.67 14.03
N ASP A 5 20.93 -1.38 14.19
CA ASP A 5 21.38 -2.38 13.21
C ASP A 5 20.41 -3.56 13.18
N THR A 6 19.91 -3.95 14.36
CA THR A 6 18.92 -5.02 14.53
C THR A 6 17.57 -4.65 13.92
N ILE A 7 17.12 -3.41 14.08
CA ILE A 7 15.84 -2.94 13.49
C ILE A 7 15.92 -2.94 11.96
N ARG A 8 16.99 -2.39 11.39
CA ARG A 8 17.18 -2.39 9.94
C ARG A 8 17.23 -3.81 9.36
N GLN A 9 17.92 -4.73 10.02
CA GLN A 9 17.96 -6.13 9.60
C GLN A 9 16.57 -6.78 9.62
N ARG A 10 15.79 -6.57 10.69
CA ARG A 10 14.42 -7.09 10.80
C ARG A 10 13.50 -6.54 9.71
N THR A 11 13.62 -5.25 9.36
CA THR A 11 12.84 -4.65 8.26
C THR A 11 13.21 -5.25 6.91
N LEU A 12 14.51 -5.51 6.66
CA LEU A 12 14.96 -6.16 5.42
C LEU A 12 14.50 -7.62 5.32
N GLU A 13 14.54 -8.36 6.43
CA GLU A 13 14.01 -9.72 6.49
C GLU A 13 12.49 -9.74 6.24
N ALA A 14 11.75 -8.82 6.85
CA ALA A 14 10.32 -8.69 6.61
C ALA A 14 10.00 -8.33 5.14
N ALA A 15 10.76 -7.41 4.55
CA ALA A 15 10.63 -7.06 3.13
C ALA A 15 10.94 -8.26 2.22
N HIS A 16 11.95 -9.06 2.57
CA HIS A 16 12.30 -10.26 1.83
C HIS A 16 11.17 -11.31 1.88
N LEU A 17 10.55 -11.52 3.04
CA LEU A 17 9.40 -12.42 3.18
C LEU A 17 8.22 -11.97 2.32
N GLN A 18 7.90 -10.67 2.35
CA GLN A 18 6.82 -10.09 1.55
C GLN A 18 7.08 -10.18 0.04
N MET A 19 8.34 -10.07 -0.39
CA MET A 19 8.74 -10.30 -1.78
C MET A 19 8.50 -11.75 -2.22
N ILE A 20 8.82 -12.74 -1.37
CA ILE A 20 8.55 -14.16 -1.66
C ILE A 20 7.04 -14.41 -1.82
N ASP A 21 6.23 -13.77 -0.99
CA ASP A 21 4.76 -13.86 -1.02
C ASP A 21 4.11 -13.06 -2.18
N GLY A 22 4.92 -12.43 -3.04
CA GLY A 22 4.42 -11.66 -4.18
C GLY A 22 3.77 -10.32 -3.78
N ASN A 23 4.06 -9.82 -2.58
CA ASN A 23 3.63 -8.52 -2.08
C ASN A 23 4.84 -7.62 -1.77
N PRO A 24 5.69 -7.31 -2.77
CA PRO A 24 6.87 -6.49 -2.52
C PRO A 24 6.46 -5.11 -2.01
N PHE A 25 7.18 -4.61 -1.01
CA PHE A 25 7.02 -3.23 -0.56
C PHE A 25 7.42 -2.26 -1.67
N ASP A 26 6.58 -1.24 -1.87
CA ASP A 26 6.84 -0.15 -2.80
C ASP A 26 7.55 1.04 -2.11
N ASP A 27 7.95 2.04 -2.90
CA ASP A 27 8.64 3.23 -2.38
C ASP A 27 7.78 4.01 -1.36
N GLU A 28 6.45 3.92 -1.48
CA GLU A 28 5.50 4.56 -0.56
C GLU A 28 5.49 3.84 0.80
N ASP A 29 5.62 2.51 0.80
CA ASP A 29 5.75 1.69 2.02
C ASP A 29 7.05 2.01 2.79
N TYR A 30 8.18 2.15 2.09
CA TYR A 30 9.44 2.53 2.74
C TYR A 30 9.39 3.93 3.33
N ALA A 31 8.81 4.89 2.61
CA ALA A 31 8.62 6.25 3.10
C ALA A 31 7.71 6.31 4.35
N MET A 32 6.69 5.44 4.41
CA MET A 32 5.83 5.28 5.58
C MET A 32 6.61 4.77 6.79
N PHE A 33 7.48 3.76 6.63
CA PHE A 33 8.31 3.28 7.74
C PHE A 33 9.28 4.35 8.25
N GLU A 34 9.92 5.10 7.35
CA GLU A 34 10.79 6.22 7.73
C GLU A 34 10.02 7.34 8.45
N MET A 35 8.76 7.58 8.08
CA MET A 35 7.88 8.53 8.76
C MET A 35 7.60 8.08 10.19
N PHE A 36 7.30 6.80 10.42
CA PHE A 36 7.05 6.27 11.76
C PHE A 36 8.25 6.41 12.68
N ASP A 37 9.45 6.13 12.17
CA ASP A 37 10.70 6.28 12.92
C ASP A 37 10.98 7.76 13.25
N ARG A 38 10.73 8.67 12.29
CA ARG A 38 10.95 10.11 12.47
C ARG A 38 9.97 10.72 13.48
N GLU A 39 8.71 10.31 13.42
CA GLU A 39 7.63 10.89 14.23
C GLU A 39 7.42 10.15 15.56
N GLY A 40 8.09 9.01 15.75
CA GLY A 40 8.04 8.24 16.99
C GLY A 40 6.69 7.58 17.23
N PHE A 41 6.01 7.17 16.15
CA PHE A 41 4.69 6.55 16.24
C PHE A 41 4.73 5.29 17.11
N SER A 42 3.78 5.16 18.03
CA SER A 42 3.57 3.92 18.76
C SER A 42 3.10 2.81 17.83
N THR A 43 3.30 1.54 18.23
CA THR A 43 2.85 0.38 17.44
C THR A 43 1.37 0.44 17.10
N GLU A 44 0.52 0.97 17.99
CA GLU A 44 -0.91 1.10 17.75
C GLU A 44 -1.23 2.12 16.64
N GLU A 45 -0.53 3.25 16.64
CA GLU A 45 -0.66 4.30 15.61
C GLU A 45 -0.16 3.81 14.25
N GLN A 46 0.96 3.09 14.23
CA GLN A 46 1.48 2.46 13.00
C GLN A 46 0.46 1.47 12.42
N LEU A 47 -0.11 0.60 13.26
CA LEU A 47 -1.13 -0.37 12.83
C LEU A 47 -2.40 0.31 12.33
N ALA A 48 -2.85 1.39 12.97
CA ALA A 48 -3.99 2.17 12.51
C ALA A 48 -3.73 2.78 11.12
N TYR A 49 -2.55 3.39 10.94
CA TYR A 49 -2.15 4.01 9.67
C TYR A 49 -2.09 2.97 8.54
N ILE A 50 -1.40 1.85 8.74
CA ILE A 50 -1.27 0.79 7.74
C ILE A 50 -2.65 0.25 7.33
N ARG A 51 -3.56 0.03 8.29
CA ARG A 51 -4.92 -0.44 7.98
C ARG A 51 -5.71 0.56 7.13
N GLU A 52 -5.57 1.85 7.39
CA GLU A 52 -6.22 2.87 6.57
C GLU A 52 -5.63 2.93 5.17
N ASP A 53 -4.31 2.86 5.04
CA ASP A 53 -3.63 2.88 3.75
C ASP A 53 -4.02 1.67 2.89
N LEU A 54 -4.01 0.47 3.47
CA LEU A 54 -4.45 -0.75 2.78
C LEU A 54 -5.89 -0.63 2.29
N LYS A 55 -6.81 -0.07 3.09
CA LYS A 55 -8.19 0.19 2.65
C LYS A 55 -8.23 1.12 1.43
N LYS A 56 -7.44 2.19 1.41
CA LYS A 56 -7.37 3.12 0.27
C LYS A 56 -6.83 2.41 -0.98
N ARG A 57 -5.76 1.61 -0.84
CA ARG A 57 -5.18 0.83 -1.96
C ARG A 57 -6.17 -0.20 -2.52
N MET A 58 -6.91 -0.89 -1.67
CA MET A 58 -7.97 -1.82 -2.11
C MET A 58 -9.08 -1.10 -2.89
N GLN A 59 -9.57 0.03 -2.39
CA GLN A 59 -10.58 0.84 -3.10
C GLN A 59 -10.06 1.38 -4.44
N LYS A 60 -8.78 1.78 -4.50
CA LYS A 60 -8.15 2.25 -5.74
C LYS A 60 -8.05 1.11 -6.77
N LYS A 61 -7.63 -0.09 -6.36
CA LYS A 61 -7.61 -1.28 -7.22
C LYS A 61 -8.99 -1.62 -7.75
N GLU A 62 -10.03 -1.60 -6.92
CA GLU A 62 -11.42 -1.86 -7.33
C GLU A 62 -11.94 -0.84 -8.38
N LYS A 63 -11.64 0.45 -8.20
CA LYS A 63 -12.00 1.52 -9.14
C LYS A 63 -11.26 1.42 -10.49
N ILE A 64 -10.01 0.93 -10.48
CA ILE A 64 -9.25 0.72 -11.72
C ILE A 64 -9.79 -0.49 -12.48
N THR A 65 -10.06 -1.60 -11.78
CA THR A 65 -10.62 -2.81 -12.39
C THR A 65 -11.99 -2.55 -13.01
N THR A 66 -12.88 -1.81 -12.33
CA THR A 66 -14.22 -1.48 -12.86
C THR A 66 -14.18 -0.57 -14.09
N ARG A 67 -13.23 0.37 -14.18
CA ARG A 67 -13.03 1.21 -15.38
C ARG A 67 -12.42 0.44 -16.55
N SER A 68 -11.53 -0.51 -16.27
CA SER A 68 -10.91 -1.37 -17.29
C SER A 68 -11.83 -2.47 -17.79
N ALA A 69 -12.82 -2.90 -17.00
CA ALA A 69 -13.73 -4.00 -17.32
C ALA A 69 -14.99 -3.57 -18.09
N MET A 70 -15.25 -2.26 -18.27
CA MET A 70 -16.32 -1.81 -19.16
C MET A 70 -15.86 -1.86 -20.62
N PRO A 71 -16.44 -2.72 -21.47
CA PRO A 71 -16.09 -2.74 -22.89
C PRO A 71 -16.48 -1.40 -23.53
N PRO A 72 -15.69 -0.88 -24.49
CA PRO A 72 -15.86 0.46 -25.07
C PRO A 72 -17.26 0.71 -25.65
N PHE A 73 -17.99 -0.35 -26.03
CA PHE A 73 -19.36 -0.25 -26.53
C PHE A 73 -20.39 0.21 -25.47
N LEU A 74 -20.16 -0.05 -24.17
CA LEU A 74 -21.03 0.46 -23.10
C LEU A 74 -20.74 1.93 -22.76
N MET A 75 -19.56 2.45 -23.09
CA MET A 75 -19.16 3.84 -22.80
C MET A 75 -19.92 4.85 -23.69
N VAL A 76 -20.22 4.47 -24.94
CA VAL A 76 -20.91 5.32 -25.92
C VAL A 76 -22.40 5.50 -25.61
N ARG A 77 -23.06 4.49 -25.02
CA ARG A 77 -24.51 4.55 -24.76
C ARG A 77 -24.91 5.52 -23.64
N ASN A 78 -23.98 5.88 -22.76
CA ASN A 78 -24.27 6.79 -21.64
C ASN A 78 -24.03 8.29 -21.98
N GLN A 79 -23.45 8.58 -23.15
CA GLN A 79 -23.18 9.96 -23.61
C GLN A 79 -24.28 10.50 -24.56
N LEU A 80 -25.26 9.67 -24.92
CA LEU A 80 -26.37 10.02 -25.84
C LEU A 80 -27.71 10.21 -25.10
N LYS A 81 -27.70 10.27 -23.77
CA LYS A 81 -28.88 10.55 -22.93
C LYS A 81 -28.66 11.78 -22.04
N SER A 82 -28.13 12.85 -22.62
CA SER A 82 -28.20 14.20 -22.05
C SER A 82 -29.07 15.09 -22.92
#